data_AF-A0A136JHY2-F1
#
_entry.id   AF-A0A136JHY2-F1
#
_cell.length_a   1.000
_cell.length_b   1.000
_cell.length_c   1.000
_cell.angle_alpha   90.00
_cell.angle_beta   90.00
_cell.angle_gamma   90.00
#
_symmetry.space_group_name_H-M   'P 1'
#
loop_
_entity.id
_entity.type
_entity.pdbx_description
1 polymer ?
#
loop_
_entity_poly.entity_id
_entity_poly.type
_entity_poly.pdbx_seq_one_letter_code
_entity_poly.pdbx_strand_id
1 'polypeptide(L)' 'MTNPYTSRKCRHTFNMDSIREFLGARGTKLCPQTGCSEMVSFKDFYPDQIMLRRIQRAEASNNDTMMMDDDDD' A
#
# COMPACT_ATOMS: atom_id res chain seq x y z
N MET A 1 -1.51 4.95 -4.65
CA MET A 1 -0.67 3.83 -4.13
C MET A 1 -1.18 2.57 -4.80
N THR A 2 -0.41 1.92 -5.67
CA THR A 2 -0.97 0.92 -6.60
C THR A 2 -0.90 -0.53 -6.11
N ASN A 3 0.05 -0.88 -5.23
CA ASN A 3 0.22 -2.26 -4.78
C ASN A 3 0.52 -2.37 -3.27
N PRO A 4 -0.50 -2.28 -2.40
CA PRO A 4 -0.31 -2.29 -0.95
C PRO A 4 0.06 -3.67 -0.41
N TYR A 5 1.12 -3.73 0.40
CA TYR A 5 1.65 -4.93 1.03
C TYR A 5 1.71 -4.72 2.55
N THR A 6 1.06 -5.60 3.30
CA THR A 6 0.96 -5.50 4.77
C THR A 6 1.84 -6.54 5.45
N SER A 7 2.58 -6.13 6.49
CA SER A 7 3.39 -7.04 7.31
C SER A 7 2.53 -7.84 8.28
N ARG A 8 2.77 -9.16 8.39
CA ARG A 8 2.13 -10.01 9.41
C ARG A 8 2.62 -9.73 10.83
N LYS A 9 3.80 -9.12 11.00
CA LYS A 9 4.43 -8.87 12.31
C LYS A 9 3.93 -7.58 12.96
N CYS A 10 3.91 -6.49 12.20
CA CYS A 10 3.58 -5.16 12.71
C CYS A 10 2.30 -4.55 12.12
N ARG A 11 1.62 -5.22 11.19
CA ARG A 11 0.40 -4.74 10.50
C ARG A 11 0.57 -3.41 9.74
N HIS A 12 1.80 -3.01 9.44
CA HIS A 12 2.06 -1.83 8.61
C HIS A 12 1.99 -2.17 7.12
N THR A 13 1.36 -1.28 6.36
CA THR A 13 1.15 -1.40 4.92
C THR A 13 2.11 -0.45 4.18
N PHE A 14 2.85 -0.98 3.21
CA PHE A 14 3.74 -0.21 2.34
C PHE A 14 3.48 -0.56 0.88
N ASN A 15 4.02 0.22 -0.06
CA ASN A 15 3.96 -0.15 -1.47
C ASN A 15 4.95 -1.29 -1.74
N MET A 16 4.56 -2.28 -2.55
CA MET A 16 5.38 -3.46 -2.86
C MET A 16 6.77 -3.08 -3.36
N ASP A 17 6.85 -2.17 -4.33
CA ASP A 17 8.13 -1.81 -4.96
C ASP A 17 9.04 -1.09 -3.95
N SER A 18 8.47 -0.17 -3.17
CA SER A 18 9.19 0.56 -2.14
C SER A 18 9.72 -0.35 -1.03
N ILE A 19 8.93 -1.30 -0.53
CA ILE A 19 9.39 -2.22 0.51
C ILE A 19 10.40 -3.24 -0.04
N ARG A 20 10.23 -3.66 -1.30
CA ARG A 20 11.18 -4.55 -1.98
C ARG A 20 12.53 -3.88 -2.16
N GLU A 21 12.55 -2.62 -2.59
CA GLU A 21 13.77 -1.82 -2.72
C GLU A 21 14.42 -1.57 -1.35
N PHE A 22 13.62 -1.17 -0.34
CA PHE A 22 14.10 -0.90 1.01
C PHE A 22 14.79 -2.13 1.64
N LEU A 23 14.19 -3.31 1.54
CA LEU A 23 14.74 -4.54 2.11
C LEU A 23 15.93 -5.07 1.30
N GLY A 24 15.93 -4.84 -0.01
CA GLY A 24 16.99 -5.29 -0.92
C GLY A 24 17.11 -6.81 -1.01
N ALA A 25 18.24 -7.28 -1.56
CA ALA A 25 18.43 -8.70 -1.88
C ALA A 25 18.69 -9.61 -0.66
N ARG A 26 19.11 -9.08 0.51
CA ARG A 26 19.71 -9.90 1.58
C ARG A 26 19.39 -9.48 3.02
N GLY A 27 18.25 -8.86 3.32
CA GLY A 27 18.05 -8.43 4.71
C GLY A 27 16.63 -8.44 5.22
N THR A 28 16.42 -9.21 6.29
CA THR A 28 15.53 -8.78 7.35
C THR A 28 16.05 -7.45 7.89
N LYS A 29 15.23 -6.40 7.87
CA LYS A 29 15.57 -5.07 8.40
C LYS A 29 14.52 -4.63 9.42
N LEU A 30 14.83 -3.58 10.16
CA LEU A 30 13.85 -2.90 11.01
C LEU A 30 12.72 -2.34 10.13
N CYS A 31 11.49 -2.44 10.60
CA CYS A 31 10.34 -1.84 9.94
C CYS A 31 10.58 -0.33 9.72
N PRO A 32 10.35 0.20 8.51
CA PRO A 32 10.60 1.62 8.21
C PRO A 32 9.62 2.57 8.89
N GLN A 33 8.56 2.07 9.53
CA GLN A 33 7.62 2.88 10.28
C GLN A 33 8.28 3.41 11.57
N THR A 34 8.31 4.73 11.72
CA THR A 34 8.82 5.39 12.93
C THR A 34 8.15 4.82 14.19
N GLY A 35 8.97 4.42 15.17
CA GLY A 35 8.50 3.83 16.42
C GLY A 35 8.21 2.32 16.35
N CYS A 36 8.42 1.67 15.21
CA CYS A 36 8.31 0.22 15.09
C CYS A 36 9.69 -0.44 15.18
N SER A 37 9.86 -1.37 16.13
CA SER A 37 11.13 -2.10 16.32
C SER A 37 11.11 -3.52 15.75
N GLU A 38 10.09 -3.87 14.97
CA GLU A 38 9.93 -5.21 14.40
C GLU A 38 10.91 -5.47 13.25
N MET A 39 11.53 -6.65 13.28
CA MET A 39 12.42 -7.13 12.22
C MET A 39 11.60 -7.83 11.13
N VAL A 40 11.50 -7.19 9.97
CA VAL A 40 10.68 -7.63 8.84
C VAL A 40 11.53 -8.00 7.63
N SER A 41 11.12 -9.05 6.95
CA SER A 41 11.65 -9.49 5.66
C SER A 41 10.54 -9.46 4.61
N PHE A 42 10.88 -9.50 3.32
CA PHE A 42 9.86 -9.40 2.26
C PHE A 42 8.83 -10.55 2.33
N LYS A 43 9.23 -11.72 2.85
CA LYS A 43 8.36 -12.89 3.05
C LYS A 43 7.29 -12.66 4.13
N ASP A 44 7.54 -11.74 5.06
CA ASP A 44 6.60 -11.38 6.12
C ASP A 44 5.44 -10.50 5.60
N PHE A 45 5.58 -9.94 4.40
CA PHE A 45 4.56 -9.12 3.76
C PHE A 45 3.63 -9.96 2.88
N TYR A 46 2.37 -9.54 2.79
CA TYR A 46 1.37 -10.11 1.88
C TYR A 46 0.62 -8.99 1.14
N PRO A 47 0.14 -9.25 -0.09
CA PRO A 47 -0.72 -8.31 -0.81
C PRO A 47 -1.99 -8.01 -0.02
N ASP A 48 -2.24 -6.75 0.28
CA ASP A 48 -3.42 -6.31 1.00
C ASP A 48 -4.56 -5.98 0.03
N GLN A 49 -5.32 -7.02 -0.33
CA GLN A 49 -6.44 -6.87 -1.24
C GLN A 49 -7.54 -5.94 -0.71
N ILE A 50 -7.65 -5.77 0.62
CA ILE A 50 -8.64 -4.87 1.22
C ILE A 50 -8.21 -3.43 0.97
N MET A 51 -6.95 -3.09 1.28
CA MET A 51 -6.40 -1.77 1.00
C MET A 51 -6.41 -1.47 -0.50
N LEU A 52 -6.10 -2.44 -1.36
CA LEU A 52 -6.18 -2.27 -2.81
C LEU A 52 -7.61 -1.89 -3.26
N ARG A 53 -8.63 -2.61 -2.77
CA ARG A 53 -10.04 -2.29 -3.10
C ARG A 53 -10.46 -0.92 -2.57
N ARG A 54 -9.97 -0.51 -1.40
CA ARG A 54 -10.26 0.84 -0.85
C ARG A 54 -9.65 1.93 -1.73
N ILE A 55 -8.42 1.73 -2.21
CA ILE A 55 -7.75 2.67 -3.11
C ILE A 55 -8.50 2.73 -4.45
N GLN A 56 -8.86 1.59 -5.04
CA GLN A 56 -9.64 1.55 -6.28
C GLN A 56 -10.98 2.27 -6.16
N ARG A 57 -11.69 2.08 -5.03
CA ARG A 57 -12.94 2.81 -4.77
C ARG A 57 -12.71 4.30 -4.63
N ALA A 58 -11.68 4.71 -3.88
CA ALA A 58 -11.36 6.12 -3.72
C ALA A 58 -10.94 6.78 -5.05
N GLU A 59 -10.16 6.08 -5.87
CA GLU A 59 -9.77 6.54 -7.22
C GLU A 59 -10.99 6.63 -8.15
N ALA A 60 -11.90 5.64 -8.10
CA ALA A 60 -13.15 5.68 -8.86
C ALA A 60 -14.06 6.83 -8.40
N SER A 61 -14.23 7.04 -7.10
CA SER A 61 -15.01 8.18 -6.56
C SER A 61 -14.37 9.52 -6.90
N ASN A 62 -13.04 9.61 -6.94
CA ASN A 62 -12.35 10.84 -7.34
C ASN A 62 -12.44 11.10 -8.85
N ASN A 63 -12.66 10.05 -9.66
CA ASN A 63 -12.90 10.17 -11.10
C ASN A 63 -14.39 10.46 -11.42
N ASP A 64 -15.31 10.03 -10.55
CA ASP A 64 -16.75 10.30 -10.67
C ASP A 64 -17.07 11.80 -10.44
N THR A 65 -16.23 12.52 -9.69
CA THR A 65 -16.33 13.99 -9.53
C THR A 65 -15.89 14.77 -10.78
N MET A 66 -15.39 14.11 -11.84
CA MET A 66 -14.99 14.78 -13.10
C MET A 66 -15.85 14.40 -14.32
N MET A 67 -17.00 13.72 -14.12
CA MET A 67 -17.96 13.41 -15.19
C MET A 67 -19.38 13.93 -14.91
N MET A 68 -19.49 15.07 -14.21
CA MET A 68 -20.73 15.84 -14.05
C MET A 68 -20.45 17.32 -14.30
N ASP A 69 -20.11 17.68 -15.55
CA ASP A 69 -20.23 19.08 -16.05
C ASP A 69 -20.31 19.09 -17.58
N ASP A 70 -21.28 18.35 -18.15
CA ASP A 70 -21.84 18.66 -19.47
C ASP A 70 -23.21 17.96 -19.56
N ASP A 71 -24.21 18.71 -20.04
CA ASP A 71 -25.64 18.37 -20.22
C ASP A 71 -26.56 18.50 -18.99
N ASP A 72 -27.15 19.70 -18.77
CA ASP A 72 -28.59 19.88 -19.00
C ASP A 72 -28.97 21.38 -19.17
N ASP A 73 -29.92 21.61 -20.08
CA ASP A 73 -30.44 22.83 -20.75
C ASP A 73 -30.86 24.04 -19.87
#